data_AF-B7WZU6-F1
#
_entry.id   AF-B7WZU6-F1
#
_cell.length_a   1.000
_cell.length_b   1.000
_cell.length_c   1.000
_cell.angle_alpha   90.00
_cell.angle_beta   90.00
_cell.angle_gamma   90.00
#
_symmetry.space_group_name_H-M   'P 1'
#
loop_
_entity.id
_entity.type
_entity.pdbx_description
1 polymer ?
#
loop_
_entity_poly.entity_id
_entity_poly.type
_entity_poly.pdbx_seq_one_letter_code
_entity_poly.pdbx_strand_id
1 'polypeptide(L)'
;MTVYKPPCLIRVAQVVTTIGAADLGWRAFGPVSGRGIPLNALYPVIAVIAAYLIGSLSFAVIVSRVMGLNDPRTYGSGNPGATNVLRSGSKAAAAVTLVLDALKGLVPVVLVKAFGEPFGLGDSTVALAGLAAFLGHLYPVFFGFKGGKGVATALGVLLGISGWLGLATALTWVIVAVFLRYSSLAALVASVFAPVYYVLCSGIVWDAEAPITAAIVVMAILLVWRHRENIQRLIAGKESRLGQKKTEGSKPAEGAARKSGKSKHR
;
A
#
# COMPACT_ATOMS: atom_id res chain seq x y z
N MET A 1 -34.68 21.26 24.62
CA MET A 1 -34.58 21.43 23.16
C MET A 1 -33.74 20.30 22.60
N THR A 2 -34.40 19.30 22.01
CA THR A 2 -33.78 18.13 21.40
C THR A 2 -33.23 18.53 20.03
N VAL A 3 -31.91 18.47 19.86
CA VAL A 3 -31.25 18.72 18.56
C VAL A 3 -31.51 17.50 17.67
N TYR A 4 -32.39 17.66 16.68
CA TYR A 4 -32.69 16.65 15.68
C TYR A 4 -31.50 16.49 14.73
N LYS A 5 -30.73 15.40 14.86
CA LYS A 5 -29.69 15.03 13.89
C LYS A 5 -30.36 14.38 12.67
N PRO A 6 -30.14 14.88 11.43
CA PRO A 6 -30.79 14.33 10.25
C PRO A 6 -30.25 12.94 9.89
N PRO A 7 -31.05 12.09 9.22
CA PRO A 7 -30.68 10.72 8.85
C PRO A 7 -29.54 10.66 7.81
N CYS A 8 -28.76 9.56 7.90
CA CYS A 8 -27.49 9.28 7.23
C CYS A 8 -27.43 9.54 5.71
N LEU A 9 -28.57 9.42 5.00
CA LEU A 9 -28.67 9.66 3.55
C LEU A 9 -28.49 11.14 3.14
N ILE A 10 -28.81 12.08 4.03
CA ILE A 10 -28.69 13.52 3.75
C ILE A 10 -27.21 13.98 3.77
N ARG A 11 -26.34 13.31 4.54
CA ARG A 11 -24.91 13.64 4.61
C ARG A 11 -24.12 13.23 3.35
N VAL A 12 -24.49 12.13 2.71
CA VAL A 12 -23.87 11.71 1.43
C VAL A 12 -24.20 12.72 0.33
N ALA A 13 -25.44 13.22 0.29
CA ALA A 13 -25.84 14.28 -0.62
C ALA A 13 -25.11 15.60 -0.29
N GLN A 14 -25.01 15.99 0.99
CA GLN A 14 -24.30 17.22 1.37
C GLN A 14 -22.82 17.18 0.99
N VAL A 15 -22.09 16.07 1.12
CA VAL A 15 -20.67 16.02 0.68
C VAL A 15 -20.53 16.20 -0.83
N VAL A 16 -21.50 15.79 -1.64
CA VAL A 16 -21.51 16.02 -3.09
C VAL A 16 -21.96 17.45 -3.44
N THR A 17 -22.90 18.03 -2.69
CA THR A 17 -23.41 19.39 -2.94
C THR A 17 -22.50 20.49 -2.36
N THR A 18 -21.72 20.22 -1.30
CA THR A 18 -20.76 21.19 -0.72
C THR A 18 -19.51 21.37 -1.60
N ILE A 19 -19.29 20.50 -2.60
CA ILE A 19 -18.30 20.72 -3.66
C ILE A 19 -18.84 21.70 -4.73
N GLY A 20 -20.16 21.89 -4.83
CA GLY A 20 -20.80 22.73 -5.84
C GLY A 20 -21.26 24.13 -5.38
N ALA A 21 -21.19 24.43 -4.09
CA ALA A 21 -21.62 25.72 -3.53
C ALA A 21 -20.62 26.26 -2.49
N ALA A 22 -19.32 26.09 -2.75
CA ALA A 22 -18.33 26.95 -2.14
C ALA A 22 -18.46 28.33 -2.76
N ASP A 23 -19.16 29.23 -2.06
CA ASP A 23 -18.99 30.66 -2.23
C ASP A 23 -17.50 30.96 -2.38
N LEU A 24 -17.15 31.53 -3.53
CA LEU A 24 -15.81 31.97 -3.87
C LEU A 24 -15.32 32.99 -2.83
N GLY A 25 -14.72 32.48 -1.76
CA GLY A 25 -13.84 33.21 -0.87
C GLY A 25 -12.49 33.47 -1.56
N TRP A 26 -12.48 34.30 -2.61
CA TRP A 26 -11.28 34.81 -3.28
C TRP A 26 -10.34 35.62 -2.35
N ARG A 27 -10.66 35.75 -1.07
CA ARG A 27 -9.90 36.56 -0.09
C ARG A 27 -8.79 35.81 0.66
N ALA A 28 -8.50 34.55 0.36
CA ALA A 28 -7.43 33.80 1.03
C ALA A 28 -6.05 33.87 0.34
N PHE A 29 -5.95 34.41 -0.88
CA PHE A 29 -4.67 34.61 -1.56
C PHE A 29 -4.19 36.06 -1.37
N GLY A 30 -3.72 36.36 -0.16
CA GLY A 30 -2.83 37.51 0.04
C GLY A 30 -1.55 37.35 -0.78
N PRO A 31 -0.84 38.45 -1.10
CA PRO A 31 0.34 38.40 -1.97
C PRO A 31 1.38 37.45 -1.38
N VAL A 32 1.80 36.47 -2.19
CA VAL A 32 2.96 35.61 -1.95
C VAL A 32 4.20 36.49 -2.05
N SER A 33 4.44 37.25 -0.99
CA SER A 33 5.70 37.95 -0.74
C SER A 33 6.74 36.89 -0.42
N GLY A 34 7.83 36.89 -1.19
CA GLY A 34 8.87 35.87 -1.19
C GLY A 34 9.42 35.52 0.19
N ARG A 35 8.86 34.49 0.83
CA ARG A 35 9.45 33.83 1.98
C ARG A 35 10.22 32.62 1.48
N GLY A 36 11.53 32.60 1.72
CA GLY A 36 12.28 31.35 1.75
C GLY A 36 11.56 30.33 2.65
N ILE A 37 11.86 29.04 2.45
CA ILE A 37 11.29 27.94 3.24
C ILE A 37 11.31 28.36 4.71
N PRO A 38 10.15 28.56 5.36
CA PRO A 38 10.13 29.06 6.72
C PRO A 38 10.82 28.01 7.60
N LEU A 39 11.65 28.43 8.57
CA LEU A 39 12.48 27.54 9.39
C LEU A 39 11.67 26.44 10.12
N ASN A 40 10.34 26.61 10.22
CA ASN A 40 9.37 25.66 10.74
C ASN A 40 9.02 24.49 9.79
N ALA A 41 9.48 24.48 8.54
CA ALA A 41 9.27 23.38 7.59
C ALA A 41 10.40 22.33 7.59
N LEU A 42 11.51 22.59 8.30
CA LEU A 42 12.65 21.68 8.34
C LEU A 42 12.29 20.31 8.95
N TYR A 43 11.63 20.30 10.11
CA TYR A 43 11.25 19.04 10.77
C TYR A 43 10.25 18.21 9.92
N PRO A 44 9.18 18.81 9.34
CA PRO A 44 8.33 18.09 8.40
C PRO A 44 9.08 17.46 7.23
N VAL A 45 10.00 18.19 6.60
CA VAL A 45 10.79 17.68 5.47
C VAL A 45 11.66 16.51 5.91
N ILE A 46 12.35 16.61 7.05
CA ILE A 46 13.17 15.53 7.61
C ILE A 46 12.30 14.30 7.90
N ALA A 47 11.13 14.48 8.53
CA ALA A 47 10.22 13.38 8.83
C ALA A 47 9.73 12.66 7.57
N VAL A 48 9.39 13.40 6.51
CA VAL A 48 8.96 12.86 5.22
C VAL A 48 10.09 12.09 4.53
N ILE A 49 11.30 12.64 4.50
CA ILE A 49 12.48 11.95 3.94
C ILE A 49 12.78 10.68 4.73
N ALA A 50 12.81 10.75 6.06
CA ALA A 50 13.03 9.60 6.92
C ALA A 50 11.97 8.50 6.69
N ALA A 51 10.69 8.88 6.59
CA ALA A 51 9.61 7.96 6.28
C ALA A 51 9.80 7.26 4.93
N TYR A 52 10.22 7.99 3.89
CA TYR A 52 10.54 7.41 2.57
C TYR A 52 11.72 6.42 2.64
N LEU A 53 12.78 6.76 3.38
CA LEU A 53 13.95 5.87 3.54
C LEU A 53 13.57 4.60 4.31
N ILE A 54 12.80 4.72 5.39
CA ILE A 54 12.24 3.58 6.13
C ILE A 54 11.34 2.72 5.22
N GLY A 55 10.46 3.36 4.44
CA GLY A 55 9.61 2.69 3.45
C GLY A 55 10.41 1.95 2.38
N SER A 56 11.57 2.49 2.01
CA SER A 56 12.49 1.95 0.99
C SER A 56 13.21 0.66 1.41
N LEU A 57 13.07 0.22 2.66
CA LEU A 57 13.56 -1.09 3.10
C LEU A 57 12.66 -2.20 2.51
N SER A 58 13.18 -2.94 1.52
CA SER A 58 12.47 -4.08 0.93
C SER A 58 12.61 -5.31 1.82
N PHE A 59 11.73 -5.46 2.81
CA PHE A 59 11.80 -6.58 3.75
C PHE A 59 11.63 -7.93 3.10
N ALA A 60 10.90 -8.05 1.99
CA ALA A 60 10.84 -9.28 1.23
C ALA A 60 12.25 -9.74 0.78
N VAL A 61 13.07 -8.81 0.28
CA VAL A 61 14.44 -9.12 -0.16
C VAL A 61 15.36 -9.36 1.03
N ILE A 62 15.27 -8.52 2.06
CA ILE A 62 16.09 -8.63 3.29
C ILE A 62 15.82 -9.95 4.00
N VAL A 63 14.56 -10.27 4.29
CA VAL A 63 14.15 -11.49 4.99
C VAL A 63 14.50 -12.73 4.19
N SER A 64 14.23 -12.75 2.87
CA SER A 64 14.64 -13.89 2.03
C SER A 64 16.15 -14.13 2.11
N ARG A 65 16.97 -13.07 2.02
CA ARG A 65 18.43 -13.21 2.10
C ARG A 65 18.89 -13.70 3.47
N VAL A 66 18.38 -13.14 4.55
CA VAL A 66 18.73 -13.54 5.93
C VAL A 66 18.34 -14.99 6.23
N MET A 67 17.23 -15.45 5.64
CA MET A 67 16.75 -16.82 5.82
C MET A 67 17.29 -17.83 4.78
N GLY A 68 18.28 -17.42 3.95
CA GLY A 68 18.88 -18.31 2.94
C GLY A 68 17.95 -18.69 1.78
N LEU A 69 16.91 -17.90 1.53
CA LEU A 69 15.97 -18.10 0.42
C LEU A 69 16.41 -17.33 -0.83
N ASN A 70 15.94 -17.80 -1.99
CA ASN A 70 16.11 -17.10 -3.25
C ASN A 70 15.50 -15.69 -3.21
N ASP A 71 16.07 -14.77 -3.99
CA ASP A 71 15.54 -13.41 -4.12
C ASP A 71 14.08 -13.45 -4.62
N PRO A 72 13.11 -12.81 -3.93
CA PRO A 72 11.70 -12.82 -4.31
C PRO A 72 11.42 -12.22 -5.69
N ARG A 73 12.39 -11.55 -6.32
CA ARG A 73 12.26 -11.02 -7.67
C ARG A 73 12.54 -12.04 -8.77
N THR A 74 13.10 -13.21 -8.44
CA THR A 74 13.50 -14.23 -9.43
C THR A 74 12.48 -15.35 -9.62
N TYR A 75 11.38 -15.37 -8.86
CA TYR A 75 10.37 -16.42 -8.95
C TYR A 75 8.95 -15.93 -8.72
N GLY A 76 7.98 -16.81 -8.99
CA GLY A 76 6.55 -16.53 -8.81
C GLY A 76 6.10 -15.38 -9.69
N SER A 77 5.63 -14.30 -9.05
CA SER A 77 5.19 -13.07 -9.73
C SER A 77 6.29 -12.04 -9.94
N GLY A 78 7.51 -12.30 -9.47
CA GLY A 78 8.64 -11.35 -9.49
C GLY A 78 8.46 -10.11 -8.59
N ASN A 79 7.32 -9.94 -7.93
CA ASN A 79 7.06 -8.82 -7.03
C ASN A 79 7.62 -9.10 -5.62
N PRO A 80 8.41 -8.20 -5.03
CA PRO A 80 9.02 -8.40 -3.70
C PRO A 80 8.02 -8.09 -2.58
N GLY A 81 7.06 -8.99 -2.36
CA GLY A 81 6.08 -8.88 -1.26
C GLY A 81 5.74 -10.22 -0.63
N ALA A 82 5.11 -10.19 0.55
CA ALA A 82 4.82 -11.37 1.37
C ALA A 82 4.12 -12.51 0.61
N THR A 83 3.12 -12.22 -0.23
CA THR A 83 2.44 -13.24 -1.05
C THR A 83 3.39 -13.96 -2.01
N ASN A 84 4.41 -13.26 -2.52
CA ASN A 84 5.42 -13.90 -3.37
C ASN A 84 6.45 -14.65 -2.53
N VAL A 85 6.87 -14.11 -1.38
CA VAL A 85 7.73 -14.82 -0.43
C VAL A 85 7.11 -16.15 -0.01
N LEU A 86 5.79 -16.20 0.22
CA LEU A 86 5.06 -17.42 0.54
C LEU A 86 5.22 -18.52 -0.54
N ARG A 87 5.42 -18.14 -1.80
CA ARG A 87 5.65 -19.09 -2.91
C ARG A 87 7.04 -19.75 -2.88
N SER A 88 7.96 -19.28 -2.04
CA SER A 88 9.20 -20.02 -1.73
C SER A 88 8.94 -21.29 -0.89
N GLY A 89 7.74 -21.40 -0.29
CA GLY A 89 7.40 -22.45 0.68
C GLY A 89 7.59 -22.03 2.14
N SER A 90 8.33 -20.95 2.42
CA SER A 90 8.55 -20.48 3.79
C SER A 90 7.41 -19.57 4.29
N LYS A 91 6.48 -20.16 5.05
CA LYS A 91 5.40 -19.42 5.73
C LYS A 91 5.94 -18.41 6.74
N ALA A 92 6.99 -18.77 7.46
CA ALA A 92 7.65 -17.89 8.43
C ALA A 92 8.23 -16.64 7.75
N ALA A 93 8.98 -16.82 6.65
CA ALA A 93 9.54 -15.69 5.90
C ALA A 93 8.45 -14.77 5.36
N ALA A 94 7.34 -15.33 4.87
CA ALA A 94 6.20 -14.56 4.38
C ALA A 94 5.52 -13.75 5.49
N ALA A 95 5.30 -14.35 6.66
CA ALA A 95 4.69 -13.68 7.82
C ALA A 95 5.58 -12.56 8.35
N VAL A 96 6.88 -12.81 8.53
CA VAL A 96 7.85 -11.80 8.97
C VAL A 96 7.92 -10.65 7.96
N THR A 97 7.98 -10.95 6.67
CA THR A 97 7.94 -9.93 5.61
C THR A 97 6.69 -9.06 5.72
N LEU A 98 5.51 -9.68 5.89
CA LEU A 98 4.24 -8.98 5.99
C LEU A 98 4.23 -8.01 7.18
N VAL A 99 4.66 -8.48 8.35
CA VAL A 99 4.71 -7.69 9.59
C VAL A 99 5.68 -6.52 9.42
N LEU A 100 6.91 -6.76 8.95
CA LEU A 100 7.90 -5.69 8.78
C LEU A 100 7.48 -4.67 7.71
N ASP A 101 6.88 -5.11 6.60
CA ASP A 101 6.34 -4.21 5.58
C ASP A 101 5.15 -3.37 6.09
N ALA A 102 4.36 -3.87 7.04
CA ALA A 102 3.34 -3.09 7.72
C ALA A 102 3.95 -2.11 8.74
N LEU A 103 4.92 -2.57 9.54
CA LEU A 103 5.59 -1.74 10.54
C LEU A 103 6.28 -0.52 9.93
N LYS A 104 6.92 -0.64 8.76
CA LYS A 104 7.52 0.54 8.10
C LYS A 104 6.51 1.58 7.62
N GLY A 105 5.24 1.21 7.43
CA GLY A 105 4.16 2.16 7.19
C GLY A 105 3.60 2.74 8.49
N LEU A 106 3.48 1.90 9.53
CA LEU A 106 2.93 2.26 10.84
C LEU A 106 3.84 3.21 11.62
N VAL A 107 5.11 2.84 11.77
CA VAL A 107 6.06 3.50 12.69
C VAL A 107 6.24 4.98 12.37
N PRO A 108 6.50 5.41 11.11
CA PRO A 108 6.66 6.84 10.82
C PRO A 108 5.39 7.65 11.17
N VAL A 109 4.21 7.10 10.88
CA VAL A 109 2.93 7.76 11.14
C VAL A 109 2.67 7.90 12.64
N VAL A 110 2.89 6.83 13.41
CA VAL A 110 2.73 6.84 14.88
C VAL A 110 3.74 7.78 15.54
N LEU A 111 4.99 7.79 15.09
CA LEU A 111 6.01 8.68 15.65
C LEU A 111 5.65 10.16 15.44
N VAL A 112 5.19 10.53 14.24
CA VAL A 112 4.73 11.89 13.95
C VAL A 112 3.53 12.24 14.84
N LYS A 113 2.53 11.36 14.95
CA LYS A 113 1.34 11.64 15.76
C LYS A 113 1.62 11.73 17.27
N ALA A 114 2.48 10.85 17.79
CA ALA A 114 2.70 10.73 19.23
C ALA A 114 3.72 11.75 19.77
N PHE A 115 4.70 12.15 18.95
CA PHE A 115 5.83 12.98 19.40
C PHE A 115 6.03 14.24 18.58
N GLY A 116 5.20 14.48 17.56
CA GLY A 116 5.47 15.50 16.56
C GLY A 116 4.96 16.91 16.89
N GLU A 117 3.98 17.03 17.79
CA GLU A 117 3.39 18.32 18.17
C GLU A 117 4.43 19.34 18.66
N PRO A 118 5.39 19.00 19.55
CA PRO A 118 6.45 19.95 19.96
C PRO A 118 7.35 20.43 18.81
N PHE A 119 7.39 19.69 17.70
CA PHE A 119 8.21 20.01 16.52
C PHE A 119 7.38 20.64 15.38
N GLY A 120 6.11 20.99 15.62
CA GLY A 120 5.21 21.56 14.61
C GLY A 120 4.77 20.57 13.55
N LEU A 121 4.82 19.27 13.84
CA LEU A 121 4.39 18.21 12.92
C LEU A 121 2.89 17.93 13.13
N GLY A 122 2.05 18.52 12.27
CA GLY A 122 0.59 18.32 12.28
C GLY A 122 0.12 17.24 11.30
N ASP A 123 -1.20 17.21 11.04
CA ASP A 123 -1.85 16.18 10.20
C ASP A 123 -1.33 16.16 8.75
N SER A 124 -0.93 17.32 8.21
CA SER A 124 -0.25 17.39 6.91
C SER A 124 1.05 16.58 6.90
N THR A 125 1.82 16.60 8.00
CA THR A 125 3.03 15.80 8.12
C THR A 125 2.72 14.32 8.30
N VAL A 126 1.68 13.97 9.07
CA VAL A 126 1.19 12.59 9.18
C VAL A 126 0.83 12.02 7.81
N ALA A 127 0.06 12.78 7.03
CA ALA A 127 -0.35 12.42 5.68
C ALA A 127 0.85 12.23 4.74
N LEU A 128 1.78 13.18 4.72
CA LEU A 128 2.97 13.13 3.87
C LEU A 128 3.94 12.02 4.31
N ALA A 129 4.15 11.79 5.59
CA ALA A 129 4.99 10.71 6.10
C ALA A 129 4.43 9.33 5.74
N GLY A 130 3.10 9.14 5.90
CA GLY A 130 2.44 7.90 5.48
C GLY A 130 2.56 7.65 3.97
N LEU A 131 2.27 8.68 3.16
CA LEU A 131 2.43 8.59 1.71
C LEU A 131 3.88 8.35 1.29
N ALA A 132 4.85 8.98 1.96
CA ALA A 132 6.28 8.80 1.70
C ALA A 132 6.75 7.38 2.03
N ALA A 133 6.35 6.81 3.17
CA ALA A 133 6.65 5.43 3.51
C ALA A 133 6.06 4.44 2.49
N PHE A 134 4.82 4.69 2.04
CA PHE A 134 4.19 3.92 0.98
C PHE A 134 4.95 4.03 -0.36
N LEU A 135 5.31 5.25 -0.78
CA LEU A 135 6.10 5.50 -1.99
C LEU A 135 7.49 4.85 -1.90
N GLY A 136 8.13 4.87 -0.74
CA GLY A 136 9.38 4.15 -0.49
C GLY A 136 9.23 2.65 -0.73
N HIS A 137 8.11 2.04 -0.32
CA HIS A 137 7.86 0.62 -0.63
C HIS A 137 7.69 0.38 -2.14
N LEU A 138 7.03 1.29 -2.86
CA LEU A 138 6.77 1.16 -4.31
C LEU A 138 8.05 1.37 -5.13
N TYR A 139 8.86 2.36 -4.73
CA TYR A 139 10.06 2.82 -5.40
C TYR A 139 11.23 2.93 -4.41
N PRO A 140 11.74 1.80 -3.91
CA PRO A 140 12.76 1.77 -2.88
C PRO A 140 14.12 2.21 -3.43
N VAL A 141 14.66 3.32 -2.90
CA VAL A 141 15.95 3.86 -3.35
C VAL A 141 17.09 2.85 -3.20
N PHE A 142 17.08 2.04 -2.12
CA PHE A 142 18.10 1.04 -1.84
C PHE A 142 18.02 -0.21 -2.72
N PHE A 143 16.94 -0.39 -3.48
CA PHE A 143 16.69 -1.59 -4.28
C PHE A 143 16.43 -1.27 -5.76
N GLY A 144 17.06 -0.19 -6.25
CA GLY A 144 17.00 0.24 -7.66
C GLY A 144 15.62 0.67 -8.11
N PHE A 145 14.82 1.24 -7.19
CA PHE A 145 13.45 1.70 -7.41
C PHE A 145 12.48 0.62 -7.90
N LYS A 146 12.82 -0.66 -7.69
CA LYS A 146 11.99 -1.83 -8.04
C LYS A 146 11.36 -2.42 -6.79
N GLY A 147 10.25 -1.83 -6.38
CA GLY A 147 9.53 -2.20 -5.15
C GLY A 147 8.30 -3.06 -5.35
N GLY A 148 7.55 -3.22 -4.27
CA GLY A 148 6.33 -4.05 -4.24
C GLY A 148 5.07 -3.30 -4.68
N LYS A 149 3.92 -3.78 -4.20
CA LYS A 149 2.59 -3.22 -4.50
C LYS A 149 1.99 -2.41 -3.34
N GLY A 150 2.64 -2.40 -2.18
CA GLY A 150 2.32 -1.51 -1.08
C GLY A 150 1.15 -1.92 -0.19
N VAL A 151 0.51 -3.08 -0.38
CA VAL A 151 -0.68 -3.48 0.40
C VAL A 151 -0.43 -3.48 1.91
N ALA A 152 0.64 -4.17 2.36
CA ALA A 152 0.97 -4.24 3.78
C ALA A 152 1.40 -2.87 4.35
N THR A 153 2.19 -2.12 3.59
CA THR A 153 2.64 -0.77 3.99
C THR A 153 1.47 0.21 4.08
N ALA A 154 0.53 0.19 3.15
CA ALA A 154 -0.70 0.98 3.22
C ALA A 154 -1.52 0.59 4.45
N LEU A 155 -1.69 -0.71 4.73
CA LEU A 155 -2.37 -1.15 5.95
C LEU A 155 -1.68 -0.62 7.21
N GLY A 156 -0.34 -0.65 7.27
CA GLY A 156 0.44 -0.07 8.36
C GLY A 156 0.19 1.42 8.54
N VAL A 157 0.20 2.20 7.44
CA VAL A 157 -0.11 3.63 7.44
C VAL A 157 -1.52 3.87 7.98
N LEU A 158 -2.52 3.11 7.50
CA LEU A 158 -3.91 3.24 7.95
C LEU A 158 -4.08 2.90 9.43
N LEU A 159 -3.41 1.86 9.93
CA LEU A 159 -3.37 1.54 11.37
C LEU A 159 -2.75 2.67 12.20
N GLY A 160 -1.73 3.35 11.67
CA GLY A 160 -1.10 4.49 12.34
C GLY A 160 -2.00 5.73 12.36
N ILE A 161 -2.74 5.97 11.28
CA ILE A 161 -3.75 7.03 11.21
C ILE A 161 -4.86 6.74 12.22
N SER A 162 -5.41 5.52 12.21
CA SER A 162 -6.44 5.07 13.16
C SER A 162 -6.45 3.55 13.21
N GLY A 163 -6.31 2.98 14.40
CA GLY A 163 -6.38 1.52 14.60
C GLY A 163 -7.68 0.91 14.07
N TRP A 164 -8.80 1.62 14.23
CA TRP A 164 -10.12 1.21 13.70
C TRP A 164 -10.18 1.21 12.18
N LEU A 165 -9.60 2.22 11.53
CA LEU A 165 -9.55 2.30 10.07
C LEU A 165 -8.70 1.17 9.48
N GLY A 166 -7.53 0.94 10.06
CA GLY A 166 -6.66 -0.17 9.69
C GLY A 166 -7.34 -1.53 9.92
N LEU A 167 -8.02 -1.71 11.05
CA LEU A 167 -8.76 -2.94 11.35
C LEU A 167 -9.89 -3.19 10.35
N ALA A 168 -10.72 -2.18 10.03
CA ALA A 168 -11.78 -2.30 9.05
C ALA A 168 -11.22 -2.67 7.66
N THR A 169 -10.11 -2.03 7.26
CA THR A 169 -9.45 -2.30 5.98
C THR A 169 -8.87 -3.72 5.93
N ALA A 170 -8.22 -4.17 7.01
CA ALA A 170 -7.72 -5.54 7.13
C ALA A 170 -8.84 -6.57 7.09
N LEU A 171 -9.95 -6.30 7.78
CA LEU A 171 -11.12 -7.19 7.80
C LEU A 171 -11.72 -7.33 6.41
N THR A 172 -11.89 -6.23 5.67
CA THR A 172 -12.34 -6.25 4.27
C THR A 172 -11.41 -7.09 3.41
N TRP A 173 -10.09 -6.94 3.57
CA TRP A 173 -9.11 -7.76 2.87
C TRP A 173 -9.28 -9.25 3.21
N VAL A 174 -9.39 -9.60 4.50
CA VAL A 174 -9.53 -10.99 4.97
C VAL A 174 -10.81 -11.62 4.44
N ILE A 175 -11.95 -10.93 4.53
CA ILE A 175 -13.24 -11.41 4.03
C ILE A 175 -13.11 -11.75 2.54
N VAL A 176 -12.65 -10.80 1.72
CA VAL A 176 -12.52 -11.02 0.27
C VAL A 176 -11.52 -12.14 -0.04
N ALA A 177 -10.39 -12.19 0.68
CA ALA A 177 -9.37 -13.21 0.48
C ALA A 177 -9.86 -14.62 0.86
N VAL A 178 -10.66 -14.76 1.91
CA VAL A 178 -11.21 -16.05 2.36
C VAL A 178 -12.26 -16.56 1.38
N PHE A 179 -13.23 -15.72 0.99
CA PHE A 179 -14.34 -16.16 0.13
C PHE A 179 -13.94 -16.30 -1.34
N LEU A 180 -13.14 -15.37 -1.88
CA LEU A 180 -12.81 -15.34 -3.30
C LEU A 180 -11.41 -15.89 -3.62
N ARG A 181 -10.57 -16.09 -2.60
CA ARG A 181 -9.23 -16.70 -2.73
C ARG A 181 -8.27 -15.96 -3.68
N TYR A 182 -8.54 -14.70 -3.99
CA TYR A 182 -7.64 -13.84 -4.78
C TYR A 182 -7.06 -12.74 -3.89
N SER A 183 -5.75 -12.80 -3.62
CA SER A 183 -5.04 -11.78 -2.83
C SER A 183 -5.05 -10.40 -3.47
N SER A 184 -5.01 -10.34 -4.80
CA SER A 184 -5.04 -9.09 -5.56
C SER A 184 -6.42 -8.44 -5.53
N LEU A 185 -7.49 -9.23 -5.68
CA LEU A 185 -8.86 -8.72 -5.55
C LEU A 185 -9.12 -8.19 -4.15
N ALA A 186 -8.69 -8.91 -3.11
CA ALA A 186 -8.79 -8.46 -1.73
C ALA A 186 -8.08 -7.12 -1.49
N ALA A 187 -6.89 -6.93 -2.07
CA ALA A 187 -6.15 -5.68 -1.99
C ALA A 187 -6.87 -4.52 -2.71
N LEU A 188 -7.42 -4.78 -3.91
CA LEU A 188 -8.17 -3.78 -4.68
C LEU A 188 -9.41 -3.33 -3.92
N VAL A 189 -10.23 -4.27 -3.44
CA VAL A 189 -11.45 -3.97 -2.69
C VAL A 189 -11.10 -3.19 -1.42
N ALA A 190 -10.17 -3.69 -0.60
CA ALA A 190 -9.75 -2.99 0.62
C ALA A 190 -9.24 -1.57 0.34
N SER A 191 -8.49 -1.36 -0.73
CA SER A 191 -7.96 -0.03 -1.09
C SER A 191 -9.04 0.98 -1.49
N VAL A 192 -10.11 0.52 -2.16
CA VAL A 192 -11.24 1.38 -2.55
C VAL A 192 -12.09 1.73 -1.34
N PHE A 193 -12.30 0.77 -0.43
CA PHE A 193 -13.09 0.98 0.78
C PHE A 193 -12.38 1.82 1.84
N ALA A 194 -11.04 1.84 1.90
CA ALA A 194 -10.29 2.62 2.89
C ALA A 194 -10.65 4.12 2.93
N PRO A 195 -10.61 4.89 1.81
CA PRO A 195 -11.04 6.30 1.83
C PRO A 195 -12.53 6.45 2.13
N VAL A 196 -13.37 5.49 1.73
CA VAL A 196 -14.82 5.50 2.03
C VAL A 196 -15.05 5.38 3.52
N TYR A 197 -14.39 4.44 4.20
CA TYR A 197 -14.45 4.31 5.66
C TYR A 197 -13.96 5.58 6.34
N TYR A 198 -12.84 6.14 5.89
CA TYR A 198 -12.26 7.34 6.48
C TYR A 198 -13.24 8.52 6.48
N VAL A 199 -13.91 8.75 5.35
CA VAL A 199 -14.87 9.87 5.22
C VAL A 199 -16.19 9.58 5.93
N LEU A 200 -16.76 8.38 5.78
CA LEU A 200 -18.09 8.07 6.33
C LEU A 200 -18.12 8.00 7.87
N CYS A 201 -17.02 7.61 8.51
CA CYS A 201 -16.92 7.55 9.97
C CYS A 201 -16.44 8.87 10.60
N SER A 202 -16.25 9.93 9.80
CA SER A 202 -15.91 11.27 10.27
C SER A 202 -16.98 11.86 11.18
N GLY A 203 -16.58 12.44 12.31
CA GLY A 203 -17.46 12.97 13.35
C GLY A 203 -18.16 11.90 14.20
N ILE A 204 -17.73 10.63 14.09
CA ILE A 204 -18.20 9.51 14.93
C ILE A 204 -17.00 8.85 15.62
N VAL A 205 -15.99 8.42 14.84
CA VAL A 205 -14.82 7.68 15.36
C VAL A 205 -13.56 8.54 15.34
N TRP A 206 -13.46 9.47 14.39
CA TRP A 206 -12.39 10.46 14.24
C TRP A 206 -12.94 11.67 13.49
N ASP A 207 -12.16 12.74 13.41
CA ASP A 207 -12.42 13.86 12.51
C ASP A 207 -11.56 13.68 11.26
N ALA A 208 -12.20 13.67 10.08
CA ALA A 208 -11.51 13.44 8.82
C ALA A 208 -10.81 14.72 8.35
N GLU A 209 -9.48 14.68 8.38
CA GLU A 209 -8.65 15.78 7.91
C GLU A 209 -8.43 15.72 6.40
N ALA A 210 -8.49 16.87 5.74
CA ALA A 210 -8.35 16.96 4.29
C ALA A 210 -6.99 16.41 3.78
N PRO A 211 -5.83 16.72 4.40
CA PRO A 211 -4.55 16.17 3.97
C PRO A 211 -4.47 14.64 4.10
N ILE A 212 -5.01 14.09 5.19
CA ILE A 212 -5.02 12.64 5.44
C ILE A 212 -5.94 11.94 4.42
N THR A 213 -7.13 12.50 4.18
CA THR A 213 -8.06 12.00 3.16
C THR A 213 -7.39 11.95 1.78
N ALA A 214 -6.71 13.04 1.39
CA ALA A 214 -5.99 13.10 0.12
C ALA A 214 -4.88 12.04 0.04
N ALA A 215 -4.09 11.84 1.09
CA ALA A 215 -3.06 10.81 1.12
C ALA A 215 -3.65 9.39 0.98
N ILE A 216 -4.76 9.08 1.66
CA ILE A 216 -5.42 7.78 1.53
C ILE A 216 -5.93 7.55 0.10
N VAL A 217 -6.54 8.56 -0.52
CA VAL A 217 -7.01 8.49 -1.92
C VAL A 217 -5.84 8.28 -2.89
N VAL A 218 -4.75 9.04 -2.74
CA VAL A 218 -3.56 8.88 -3.58
C VAL A 218 -2.94 7.49 -3.42
N MET A 219 -2.82 6.98 -2.18
CA MET A 219 -2.34 5.62 -1.94
C MET A 219 -3.25 4.57 -2.60
N ALA A 220 -4.57 4.74 -2.53
CA ALA A 220 -5.53 3.84 -3.17
C ALA A 220 -5.35 3.83 -4.70
N ILE A 221 -5.28 5.01 -5.34
CA ILE A 221 -5.06 5.14 -6.79
C ILE A 221 -3.75 4.45 -7.21
N LEU A 222 -2.66 4.73 -6.50
CA LEU A 222 -1.35 4.13 -6.78
C LEU A 222 -1.38 2.61 -6.57
N LEU A 223 -2.04 2.13 -5.52
CA LEU A 223 -2.18 0.70 -5.25
C LEU A 223 -2.93 0.01 -6.39
N VAL A 224 -4.05 0.58 -6.85
CA VAL A 224 -4.80 0.07 -8.01
C VAL A 224 -3.91 0.04 -9.26
N TRP A 225 -3.17 1.12 -9.54
CA TRP A 225 -2.25 1.18 -10.67
C TRP A 225 -1.12 0.13 -10.59
N ARG A 226 -0.56 -0.12 -9.40
CA ARG A 226 0.42 -1.19 -9.16
C ARG A 226 -0.17 -2.60 -9.34
N HIS A 227 -1.50 -2.74 -9.36
CA HIS A 227 -2.20 -4.00 -9.59
C HIS A 227 -2.72 -4.17 -11.03
N ARG A 228 -2.39 -3.29 -11.98
CA ARG A 228 -2.85 -3.37 -13.39
C ARG A 228 -2.68 -4.75 -14.04
N GLU A 229 -1.54 -5.42 -13.81
CA GLU A 229 -1.29 -6.76 -14.34
C GLU A 229 -2.15 -7.83 -13.66
N ASN A 230 -2.47 -7.67 -12.38
CA ASN A 230 -3.40 -8.55 -11.68
C ASN A 230 -4.82 -8.34 -12.16
N ILE A 231 -5.22 -7.10 -12.44
CA ILE A 231 -6.53 -6.77 -13.01
C ILE A 231 -6.68 -7.47 -14.36
N GLN A 232 -5.67 -7.37 -15.24
CA GLN A 232 -5.67 -8.08 -16.52
C GLN A 232 -5.79 -9.60 -16.35
N ARG A 233 -5.07 -10.19 -15.38
CA ARG A 233 -5.19 -11.62 -15.07
C ARG A 233 -6.53 -12.01 -14.47
N LEU A 234 -7.14 -11.17 -13.64
CA LEU A 234 -8.47 -11.39 -13.07
C LEU A 234 -9.53 -11.41 -14.17
N ILE A 235 -9.50 -10.42 -15.07
CA ILE A 235 -10.39 -10.33 -16.23
C ILE A 235 -10.21 -11.56 -17.14
N ALA A 236 -8.97 -11.99 -17.36
CA ALA A 236 -8.66 -13.16 -18.17
C ALA A 236 -8.92 -14.51 -17.47
N GLY A 237 -9.32 -14.52 -16.19
CA GLY A 237 -9.48 -15.76 -15.40
C GLY A 237 -8.16 -16.50 -15.11
N LYS A 238 -7.01 -15.84 -15.23
CA LYS A 238 -5.65 -16.40 -15.08
C LYS A 238 -4.96 -16.00 -13.78
N GLU A 239 -5.63 -15.29 -12.88
CA GLU A 239 -5.04 -14.87 -11.62
C GLU A 239 -4.86 -16.08 -10.67
N SER A 240 -3.69 -16.17 -10.04
CA SER A 240 -3.38 -17.28 -9.12
C SER A 240 -4.25 -17.22 -7.86
N ARG A 241 -4.84 -18.34 -7.47
CA ARG A 241 -5.58 -18.43 -6.20
C ARG A 241 -4.66 -18.70 -5.02
N LEU A 242 -5.02 -18.15 -3.86
CA LEU A 242 -4.37 -18.44 -2.60
C LEU A 242 -4.49 -19.93 -2.26
N GLY A 243 -3.35 -20.56 -1.96
CA GLY A 243 -3.27 -21.97 -1.58
C GLY A 243 -3.30 -22.99 -2.72
N GLN A 244 -3.21 -22.58 -3.99
CA GLN A 244 -3.00 -23.53 -5.09
C GLN A 244 -1.58 -24.11 -5.02
N LYS A 245 -1.46 -25.44 -4.88
CA LYS A 245 -0.19 -26.15 -5.11
C LYS A 245 0.09 -26.18 -6.61
N LYS A 246 1.34 -25.90 -7.00
CA LYS A 246 1.78 -26.04 -8.39
C LYS A 246 1.80 -27.55 -8.69
N THR A 247 0.99 -28.01 -9.63
CA THR A 247 1.11 -29.39 -10.14
C THR A 247 2.48 -29.49 -10.82
N GLU A 248 3.35 -30.36 -10.32
CA GLU A 248 4.57 -30.75 -11.01
C GLU A 248 4.16 -31.47 -12.30
N GLY A 249 4.13 -30.74 -13.42
CA GLY A 249 3.50 -31.24 -14.63
C GLY A 249 3.85 -30.42 -15.87
N SER A 250 5.10 -30.00 -16.00
CA SER A 250 5.66 -29.67 -17.32
C SER A 250 7.17 -29.93 -17.27
N LYS A 251 7.55 -31.21 -17.38
CA LYS A 251 8.87 -31.54 -17.90
C LYS A 251 8.99 -30.85 -19.27
N PRO A 252 10.04 -30.07 -19.55
CA PRO A 252 10.34 -29.70 -20.93
C PRO A 252 10.50 -30.98 -21.74
N ALA A 253 9.83 -31.07 -22.88
CA ALA A 253 10.06 -32.15 -23.83
C ALA A 253 11.51 -32.03 -24.34
N GLU A 254 12.41 -32.77 -23.73
CA GLU A 254 13.81 -32.84 -24.13
C GLU A 254 13.96 -33.93 -25.20
N GLY A 255 14.19 -33.49 -26.44
CA GLY A 255 15.10 -34.15 -27.37
C GLY A 255 14.60 -35.38 -28.14
N ALA A 256 13.70 -35.19 -29.10
CA ALA A 256 13.68 -36.03 -30.30
C ALA A 256 14.64 -35.43 -31.35
N ALA A 257 15.36 -36.31 -32.07
CA ALA A 257 16.42 -36.06 -33.07
C ALA A 257 17.82 -35.75 -32.45
N ARG A 258 18.90 -36.48 -32.77
CA ARG A 258 19.29 -37.05 -34.06
C ARG A 258 20.38 -38.12 -33.84
N LYS A 259 20.07 -39.41 -34.07
CA LYS A 259 21.10 -40.41 -34.43
C LYS A 259 21.25 -40.36 -35.95
N SER A 260 22.39 -39.87 -36.44
CA SER A 260 22.81 -40.05 -37.83
C SER A 260 24.27 -40.51 -37.83
N GLY A 261 24.50 -41.54 -38.64
CA GLY A 261 25.68 -42.42 -38.63
C GLY A 261 27.03 -41.72 -38.76
N LYS A 262 28.00 -42.27 -38.02
CA LYS A 262 29.39 -42.26 -38.45
C LYS A 262 29.66 -43.58 -39.18
N SER A 263 29.58 -43.53 -40.50
CA SER A 263 30.35 -44.40 -41.38
C SER A 263 31.75 -43.79 -41.48
N LYS A 264 32.79 -44.56 -41.15
CA LYS A 264 34.15 -44.33 -41.65
C LYS A 264 34.78 -45.68 -41.99
N HIS A 265 34.89 -45.89 -43.30
CA HIS A 265 35.85 -46.78 -43.93
C HIS A 265 37.16 -46.02 -44.13
N ARG A 266 38.25 -46.79 -44.16
CA ARG A 266 39.68 -46.45 -44.32
C ARG A 266 40.43 -45.98 -43.09
#